data_AF-A0A3B4GU10-F1
#
_entry.id   AF-A0A3B4GU10-F1
#
_cell.length_a   1.000
_cell.length_b   1.000
_cell.length_c   1.000
_cell.angle_alpha   90.00
_cell.angle_beta   90.00
_cell.angle_gamma   90.00
#
_symmetry.space_group_name_H-M   'P 1'
#
loop_
_entity.id
_entity.type
_entity.pdbx_description
1 polymer ?
#
loop_
_entity_poly.entity_id
_entity_poly.type
_entity_poly.pdbx_seq_one_letter_code
_entity_poly.pdbx_strand_id
1 'polypeptide(L)'
;PCNIQCVISHTYISYVFVICFCNPLTILVFYQMEGNATYVRDRGELASDVPTETMFELFDPQKNFSSAKFTYTWDLGNGQVINGTEPVVRYYYPESGNYTMWLKVGANVTKYSPPVTKVYSTEVQVLDAIKNIELKGPSEYEVSQDASLIFHVDGSPPLWVCWRFLPNCMPDVTEGCTLTMLYDNMLKLNLTFASAGYHCLDISVRNEISKLQTSFSLYVRRNNGAQIFFILSCAAILVATFSFIAVIACHPHLHSKLKVHMFVVH
;
A
#
# COMPACT_ATOMS: atom_id res chain seq x y z
N PRO A 1 9.02 -3.02 -23.59
CA PRO A 1 10.48 -3.23 -23.45
C PRO A 1 11.15 -3.50 -24.81
N CYS A 2 11.86 -2.51 -25.37
CA CYS A 2 12.55 -2.67 -26.67
C CYS A 2 14.02 -3.04 -26.42
N ASN A 3 14.56 -4.03 -27.15
CA ASN A 3 16.00 -4.32 -27.11
C ASN A 3 16.71 -3.29 -28.00
N ILE A 4 17.33 -2.28 -27.38
CA ILE A 4 18.00 -1.19 -28.10
C ILE A 4 19.36 -1.70 -28.56
N GLN A 5 19.51 -1.93 -29.86
CA GLN A 5 20.80 -2.22 -30.46
C GLN A 5 21.33 -0.94 -31.10
N CYS A 6 22.30 -0.31 -30.43
CA CYS A 6 22.98 0.89 -30.93
C CYS A 6 24.17 0.47 -31.78
N VAL A 7 24.22 0.92 -33.03
CA VAL A 7 25.41 0.77 -33.88
C VAL A 7 26.10 2.13 -34.00
N ILE A 8 27.38 2.19 -33.63
CA ILE A 8 28.21 3.38 -33.81
C ILE A 8 28.77 3.34 -35.23
N SER A 9 28.40 4.32 -36.06
CA SER A 9 28.99 4.49 -37.40
C SER A 9 29.97 5.66 -37.37
N HIS A 10 31.23 5.41 -37.72
CA HIS A 10 32.23 6.45 -37.90
C HIS A 10 32.28 6.86 -39.37
N THR A 11 32.08 8.15 -39.65
CA THR A 11 32.42 8.76 -40.93
C THR A 11 33.58 9.74 -40.73
N TYR A 12 34.40 9.93 -41.79
CA TYR A 12 35.69 10.65 -41.79
C TYR A 12 35.62 12.15 -41.41
N ILE A 13 34.45 12.66 -41.05
CA ILE A 13 34.22 14.04 -40.62
C ILE A 13 33.38 13.98 -39.34
N SER A 14 34.06 14.06 -38.20
CA SER A 14 33.67 14.41 -36.81
C SER A 14 32.22 14.32 -36.29
N TYR A 15 31.30 13.59 -36.91
CA TYR A 15 29.93 13.40 -36.43
C TYR A 15 29.72 11.92 -36.08
N VAL A 16 29.50 11.64 -34.80
CA VAL A 16 29.06 10.34 -34.31
C VAL A 16 27.54 10.32 -34.31
N PHE A 17 26.93 9.54 -35.21
CA PHE A 17 25.50 9.29 -35.18
C PHE A 17 25.24 7.99 -34.40
N VAL A 18 24.46 8.09 -33.32
CA VAL A 18 23.90 6.92 -32.63
C VAL A 18 22.54 6.64 -33.26
N ILE A 19 22.47 5.62 -34.12
CA ILE A 19 21.19 5.17 -34.66
C ILE A 19 20.70 4.05 -33.75
N CYS A 20 19.69 4.37 -32.93
CA CYS A 20 18.97 3.40 -32.12
C CYS A 20 17.87 2.77 -32.97
N PHE A 21 18.01 1.49 -33.31
CA PHE A 21 16.89 0.74 -33.85
C PHE A 21 16.11 0.14 -32.69
N CYS A 22 14.88 0.61 -32.46
CA CYS A 22 13.89 -0.17 -31.71
C CYS A 22 13.33 -1.20 -32.70
N ASN A 23 13.89 -2.41 -32.69
CA ASN A 23 13.26 -3.53 -33.37
C ASN A 23 12.10 -3.98 -32.48
N PRO A 24 10.83 -3.85 -32.91
CA PRO A 24 9.75 -4.54 -32.24
C PRO A 24 9.89 -6.01 -32.63
N LEU A 25 10.75 -6.73 -31.90
CA LEU A 25 10.61 -8.18 -31.78
C LEU A 25 9.26 -8.38 -31.10
N THR A 26 8.26 -8.72 -31.90
CA THR A 26 7.01 -9.42 -31.55
C THR A 26 6.59 -9.29 -30.08
N ILE A 27 5.57 -8.47 -29.84
CA ILE A 27 5.16 -8.07 -28.49
C ILE A 27 3.89 -8.84 -28.12
N LEU A 28 3.90 -9.45 -26.94
CA LEU A 28 2.69 -9.92 -26.28
C LEU A 28 2.08 -8.74 -25.54
N VAL A 29 0.82 -8.44 -25.82
CA VAL A 29 0.07 -7.37 -25.19
C VAL A 29 -1.09 -7.97 -24.42
N PHE A 30 -1.30 -7.52 -23.19
CA PHE A 30 -2.32 -8.03 -22.29
C PHE A 30 -3.39 -6.96 -22.05
N TYR A 31 -4.64 -7.31 -22.28
CA TYR A 31 -5.80 -6.44 -22.02
C TYR A 31 -6.68 -7.05 -20.95
N GLN A 32 -6.91 -6.32 -19.85
CA GLN A 32 -7.84 -6.74 -18.79
C GLN A 32 -9.07 -5.83 -18.79
N MET A 33 -10.25 -6.45 -18.74
CA MET A 33 -11.52 -5.73 -18.69
C MET A 33 -12.08 -5.78 -17.27
N GLU A 34 -12.23 -4.63 -16.64
CA GLU A 34 -12.83 -4.50 -15.30
C GLU A 34 -13.98 -3.49 -15.37
N GLY A 35 -15.22 -3.98 -15.25
CA GLY A 35 -16.41 -3.18 -15.52
C GLY A 35 -16.43 -2.68 -16.97
N ASN A 36 -16.42 -1.35 -17.14
CA ASN A 36 -16.40 -0.71 -18.46
C ASN A 36 -15.00 -0.24 -18.89
N ALA A 37 -13.97 -0.45 -18.06
CA ALA A 37 -12.61 -0.01 -18.33
C ALA A 37 -11.78 -1.15 -18.93
N THR A 38 -10.90 -0.81 -19.87
CA THR A 38 -9.89 -1.71 -20.42
C THR A 38 -8.51 -1.23 -20.01
N TYR A 39 -7.76 -2.09 -19.34
CA TYR A 39 -6.41 -1.84 -18.87
C TYR A 39 -5.41 -2.58 -19.72
N VAL A 40 -4.40 -1.88 -20.23
CA VAL A 40 -3.27 -2.48 -20.92
C VAL A 40 -2.19 -2.81 -19.90
N ARG A 41 -1.77 -4.09 -19.83
CA ARG A 41 -0.83 -4.62 -18.84
C ARG A 41 0.50 -5.00 -19.48
N ASP A 42 1.19 -4.02 -20.05
CA ASP A 42 2.43 -4.21 -20.82
C ASP A 42 3.63 -4.77 -20.03
N ARG A 43 3.55 -4.70 -18.70
CA ARG A 43 4.60 -5.14 -17.78
C ARG A 43 4.37 -6.56 -17.22
N GLY A 44 3.21 -7.16 -17.53
CA GLY A 44 2.90 -8.54 -17.14
C GLY A 44 2.23 -8.69 -15.77
N GLU A 45 1.89 -7.61 -15.06
CA GLU A 45 1.09 -7.68 -13.84
C GLU A 45 -0.41 -7.78 -14.20
N LEU A 46 -1.03 -8.91 -13.85
CA LEU A 46 -2.44 -9.20 -14.14
C LEU A 46 -3.23 -9.32 -12.84
N ALA A 47 -4.48 -8.86 -12.84
CA ALA A 47 -5.42 -9.17 -11.77
C ALA A 47 -5.91 -10.63 -11.88
N SER A 48 -5.93 -11.36 -10.75
CA SER A 48 -6.59 -12.66 -10.64
C SER A 48 -8.11 -12.53 -10.83
N ASP A 49 -8.75 -13.60 -11.29
CA ASP A 49 -10.19 -13.69 -11.59
C ASP A 49 -10.73 -12.65 -12.60
N VAL A 50 -9.84 -11.95 -13.31
CA VAL A 50 -10.22 -10.97 -14.33
C VAL A 50 -9.96 -11.51 -15.74
N PRO A 51 -10.96 -11.51 -16.64
CA PRO A 51 -10.76 -11.89 -18.04
C PRO A 51 -9.65 -11.07 -18.68
N THR A 52 -8.65 -11.78 -19.19
CA THR A 52 -7.49 -11.23 -19.86
C THR A 52 -7.49 -11.69 -21.31
N GLU A 53 -7.43 -10.73 -22.23
CA GLU A 53 -7.19 -10.98 -23.64
C GLU A 53 -5.71 -10.73 -23.93
N THR A 54 -4.98 -11.80 -24.24
CA THR A 54 -3.57 -11.72 -24.61
C THR A 54 -3.44 -11.81 -26.12
N MET A 55 -2.85 -10.78 -26.72
CA MET A 55 -2.68 -10.67 -28.16
C MET A 55 -1.20 -10.76 -28.55
N PHE A 56 -0.92 -11.51 -29.60
CA PHE A 56 0.38 -11.58 -30.23
C PHE A 56 0.41 -10.68 -31.47
N GLU A 57 1.31 -9.70 -31.46
CA GLU A 57 1.48 -8.79 -32.58
C GLU A 57 2.73 -9.16 -33.40
N LEU A 58 2.52 -9.63 -34.63
CA LEU A 58 3.59 -9.93 -35.58
C LEU A 58 4.03 -8.66 -36.32
N PHE A 59 5.27 -8.24 -36.10
CA PHE A 59 5.90 -7.20 -36.92
C PHE A 59 6.61 -7.81 -38.14
N ASP A 60 5.99 -7.69 -39.32
CA ASP A 60 6.53 -8.19 -40.60
C ASP A 60 6.49 -7.08 -41.70
N PRO A 61 7.38 -6.07 -41.64
CA PRO A 61 7.38 -4.97 -42.61
C PRO A 61 7.70 -5.43 -44.03
N GLN A 62 8.44 -6.53 -44.19
CA GLN A 62 8.80 -7.09 -45.49
C GLN A 62 7.69 -7.97 -46.09
N LYS A 63 6.61 -8.24 -45.33
CA LYS A 63 5.49 -9.08 -45.75
C LYS A 63 5.90 -10.50 -46.16
N ASN A 64 6.96 -11.04 -45.56
CA ASN A 64 7.44 -12.40 -45.84
C ASN A 64 6.42 -13.47 -45.44
N PHE A 65 5.49 -13.14 -44.54
CA PHE A 65 4.48 -14.05 -44.03
C PHE A 65 3.05 -13.66 -44.41
N SER A 66 2.85 -12.76 -45.38
CA SER A 66 1.50 -12.28 -45.73
C SER A 66 0.54 -13.36 -46.25
N SER A 67 1.07 -14.45 -46.83
CA SER A 67 0.28 -15.61 -47.28
C SER A 67 0.40 -16.82 -46.34
N ALA A 68 1.09 -16.67 -45.21
CA ALA A 68 1.34 -17.79 -44.31
C ALA A 68 0.07 -18.14 -43.53
N LYS A 69 -0.14 -19.45 -43.34
CA LYS A 69 -1.14 -19.95 -42.37
C LYS A 69 -0.47 -20.10 -41.02
N PHE A 70 -0.98 -19.41 -40.02
CA PHE A 70 -0.46 -19.45 -38.66
C PHE A 70 -1.21 -20.43 -37.77
N THR A 71 -0.47 -21.03 -36.86
CA THR A 71 -1.00 -21.83 -35.75
C THR A 71 -0.35 -21.36 -34.46
N TYR A 72 -1.14 -21.21 -33.42
CA TYR A 72 -0.70 -20.70 -32.13
C TYR A 72 -0.97 -21.76 -31.06
N THR A 73 0.05 -22.06 -30.27
CA THR A 73 -0.07 -22.89 -29.06
C THR A 73 0.34 -22.04 -27.87
N TRP A 74 -0.62 -21.71 -27.04
CA TRP A 74 -0.49 -20.91 -25.83
C TRP A 74 -0.37 -21.86 -24.63
N ASP A 75 0.76 -21.88 -23.97
CA ASP A 75 0.94 -22.49 -22.65
C ASP A 75 0.95 -21.37 -21.61
N LEU A 76 -0.01 -21.40 -20.71
CA LEU A 76 -0.26 -20.32 -19.76
C LEU A 76 0.61 -20.41 -18.50
N GLY A 77 1.46 -21.43 -18.39
CA GLY A 77 2.36 -21.62 -17.25
C GLY A 77 1.69 -22.22 -16.01
N ASN A 78 0.37 -22.33 -15.99
CA ASN A 78 -0.41 -22.99 -14.94
C ASN A 78 -0.82 -24.44 -15.31
N GLY A 79 -0.17 -25.01 -16.33
CA GLY A 79 -0.49 -26.34 -16.88
C GLY A 79 -1.60 -26.33 -17.93
N GLN A 80 -2.26 -25.20 -18.17
CA GLN A 80 -3.26 -25.08 -19.23
C GLN A 80 -2.61 -24.72 -20.58
N VAL A 81 -2.97 -25.49 -21.61
CA VAL A 81 -2.49 -25.27 -22.97
C VAL A 81 -3.69 -25.10 -23.92
N ILE A 82 -3.67 -24.03 -24.71
CA ILE A 82 -4.72 -23.65 -25.66
C ILE A 82 -4.12 -23.58 -27.06
N ASN A 83 -4.69 -24.35 -28.00
CA ASN A 83 -4.29 -24.33 -29.40
C ASN A 83 -5.32 -23.56 -30.22
N GLY A 84 -4.87 -22.76 -31.17
CA GLY A 84 -5.72 -21.94 -32.02
C GLY A 84 -5.08 -21.51 -33.33
N THR A 85 -5.87 -20.83 -34.15
CA THR A 85 -5.40 -20.20 -35.41
C THR A 85 -5.45 -18.68 -35.33
N GLU A 86 -6.04 -18.13 -34.27
CA GLU A 86 -6.07 -16.70 -33.99
C GLU A 86 -4.85 -16.28 -33.16
N PRO A 87 -4.30 -15.08 -33.40
CA PRO A 87 -3.18 -14.53 -32.63
C PRO A 87 -3.61 -13.99 -31.25
N VAL A 88 -4.75 -14.46 -30.72
CA VAL A 88 -5.32 -14.00 -29.46
C VAL A 88 -5.74 -15.19 -28.62
N VAL A 89 -5.56 -15.08 -27.31
CA VAL A 89 -6.09 -16.02 -26.32
C VAL A 89 -6.82 -15.26 -25.23
N ARG A 90 -7.96 -15.79 -24.81
CA ARG A 90 -8.78 -15.22 -23.73
C ARG A 90 -8.76 -16.17 -22.55
N TYR A 91 -8.28 -15.70 -21.40
CA TYR A 91 -8.15 -16.51 -20.20
C TYR A 91 -8.19 -15.65 -18.93
N TYR A 92 -8.53 -16.24 -17.79
CA TYR A 92 -8.40 -15.61 -16.48
C TYR A 92 -7.64 -16.57 -15.55
N TYR A 93 -6.67 -16.02 -14.81
CA TYR A 93 -5.94 -16.79 -13.80
C TYR A 93 -6.72 -16.77 -12.48
N PRO A 94 -7.11 -17.93 -11.92
CA PRO A 94 -7.89 -17.98 -10.69
C PRO A 94 -7.06 -17.75 -9.42
N GLU A 95 -5.75 -18.02 -9.49
CA GLU A 95 -4.84 -17.89 -8.34
C GLU A 95 -3.79 -16.83 -8.64
N SER A 96 -3.40 -16.07 -7.62
CA SER A 96 -2.24 -15.18 -7.69
C SER A 96 -0.95 -15.99 -7.66
N GLY A 97 0.06 -15.50 -8.36
CA GLY A 97 1.31 -16.23 -8.51
C GLY A 97 2.15 -15.73 -9.69
N ASN A 98 3.35 -16.27 -9.78
CA ASN A 98 4.25 -16.00 -10.90
C ASN A 98 4.13 -17.16 -11.90
N TYR A 99 3.82 -16.84 -13.15
CA TYR A 99 3.64 -17.80 -14.23
C TYR A 99 4.58 -17.45 -15.38
N THR A 100 5.18 -18.48 -15.97
CA THR A 100 5.94 -18.34 -17.22
C THR A 100 5.06 -18.78 -18.38
N MET A 101 4.57 -17.81 -19.15
CA MET A 101 3.71 -18.04 -20.31
C MET A 101 4.58 -18.29 -21.55
N TRP A 102 4.28 -19.36 -22.29
CA TRP A 102 4.95 -19.70 -23.54
C TRP A 102 3.98 -19.63 -24.71
N LEU A 103 4.41 -18.99 -25.80
CA LEU A 103 3.69 -18.98 -27.07
C LEU A 103 4.54 -19.63 -28.15
N LYS A 104 4.07 -20.76 -28.68
CA LYS A 104 4.63 -21.38 -29.88
C LYS A 104 3.82 -20.96 -31.10
N VAL A 105 4.47 -20.25 -32.02
CA VAL A 105 3.90 -19.82 -33.30
C VAL A 105 4.46 -20.70 -34.41
N GLY A 106 3.58 -21.41 -35.10
CA GLY A 106 3.88 -22.09 -36.35
C GLY A 106 3.41 -21.26 -37.53
N ALA A 107 4.23 -21.12 -38.57
CA ALA A 107 3.89 -20.44 -39.82
C ALA A 107 4.15 -21.38 -41.00
N ASN A 108 3.12 -21.61 -41.80
CA ASN A 108 3.19 -22.39 -43.03
C ASN A 108 3.04 -21.45 -44.24
N VAL A 109 4.18 -21.06 -44.81
CA VAL A 109 4.25 -20.09 -45.92
C VAL A 109 3.85 -20.73 -47.26
N THR A 110 4.35 -21.94 -47.53
CA THR A 110 4.01 -22.73 -48.73
C THR A 110 3.91 -24.22 -48.40
N LYS A 111 3.13 -24.98 -49.18
CA LYS A 111 2.96 -26.44 -49.02
C LYS A 111 4.29 -27.23 -49.09
N TYR A 112 5.32 -26.65 -49.69
CA TYR A 112 6.60 -27.30 -49.99
C TYR A 112 7.75 -26.87 -49.09
N SER A 113 7.58 -25.78 -48.32
CA SER A 113 8.56 -25.34 -47.33
C SER A 113 8.30 -26.00 -45.97
N PRO A 114 9.34 -26.39 -45.22
CA PRO A 114 9.16 -26.82 -43.85
C PRO A 114 8.49 -25.69 -43.02
N PRO A 115 7.56 -26.02 -42.11
CA PRO A 115 6.92 -25.03 -41.26
C PRO A 115 7.95 -24.29 -40.41
N VAL A 116 7.88 -22.96 -40.39
CA VAL A 116 8.69 -22.14 -39.49
C VAL A 116 8.03 -22.16 -38.12
N THR A 117 8.78 -22.53 -37.09
CA THR A 117 8.28 -22.53 -35.71
C THR A 117 9.14 -21.60 -34.87
N LYS A 118 8.51 -20.71 -34.13
CA LYS A 118 9.16 -19.83 -33.17
C LYS A 118 8.45 -19.88 -31.82
N VAL A 119 9.23 -19.84 -30.74
CA VAL A 119 8.71 -19.85 -29.37
C VAL A 119 9.04 -18.51 -28.72
N TYR A 120 8.06 -17.97 -28.02
CA TYR A 120 8.15 -16.77 -27.21
C TYR A 120 7.85 -17.13 -25.76
N SER A 121 8.45 -16.42 -24.82
CA SER A 121 8.15 -16.54 -23.41
C SER A 121 8.04 -15.17 -22.76
N THR A 122 7.19 -15.07 -21.76
CA THR A 122 7.08 -13.89 -20.89
C THR A 122 6.72 -14.32 -19.48
N GLU A 123 7.27 -13.63 -18.50
CA GLU A 123 6.81 -13.77 -17.12
C GLU A 123 5.54 -12.95 -16.93
N VAL A 124 4.60 -13.53 -16.18
CA VAL A 124 3.31 -12.95 -15.84
C VAL A 124 3.16 -13.03 -14.33
N GLN A 125 2.96 -11.89 -13.69
CA GLN A 125 2.72 -11.80 -12.26
C GLN A 125 1.23 -11.58 -12.03
N VAL A 126 0.53 -12.61 -11.58
CA VAL A 126 -0.89 -12.51 -11.24
C VAL A 126 -1.02 -12.10 -9.78
N LEU A 127 -1.81 -11.07 -9.53
CA LEU A 127 -1.99 -10.42 -8.23
C LEU A 127 -3.47 -10.37 -7.86
N ASP A 128 -3.77 -10.59 -6.59
CA ASP A 128 -5.10 -10.41 -6.04
C ASP A 128 -5.44 -8.93 -5.86
N ALA A 129 -6.64 -8.57 -6.30
CA ALA A 129 -7.16 -7.22 -6.15
C ALA A 129 -7.52 -6.92 -4.70
N ILE A 130 -7.35 -5.65 -4.32
CA ILE A 130 -7.74 -5.14 -3.00
C ILE A 130 -9.27 -5.00 -2.99
N LYS A 131 -9.93 -5.93 -2.30
CA LYS A 131 -11.40 -5.97 -2.20
C LYS A 131 -11.93 -5.37 -0.90
N ASN A 132 -11.14 -5.44 0.17
CA ASN A 132 -11.55 -5.00 1.49
C ASN A 132 -10.39 -4.39 2.30
N ILE A 133 -10.74 -3.44 3.15
CA ILE A 133 -9.88 -2.88 4.20
C ILE A 133 -10.70 -3.00 5.49
N GLU A 134 -10.22 -3.78 6.45
CA GLU A 134 -10.91 -4.02 7.72
C GLU A 134 -10.13 -3.38 8.87
N LEU A 135 -10.80 -2.55 9.66
CA LEU A 135 -10.26 -2.06 10.93
C LEU A 135 -10.61 -3.04 12.04
N LYS A 136 -9.59 -3.62 12.68
CA LYS A 136 -9.73 -4.36 13.95
C LYS A 136 -9.28 -3.47 15.11
N GLY A 137 -10.21 -3.19 16.00
CA GLY A 137 -9.96 -2.37 17.19
C GLY A 137 -11.17 -2.30 18.12
N PRO A 138 -11.02 -1.66 19.29
CA PRO A 138 -12.14 -1.41 20.19
C PRO A 138 -13.17 -0.47 19.55
N SER A 139 -14.41 -0.53 20.04
CA SER A 139 -15.50 0.35 19.60
C SER A 139 -15.32 1.81 20.05
N GLU A 140 -14.53 2.04 21.10
CA GLU A 140 -14.27 3.36 21.66
C GLU A 140 -12.80 3.50 22.09
N TYR A 141 -12.28 4.72 21.99
CA TYR A 141 -10.92 5.10 22.42
C TYR A 141 -10.99 6.20 23.48
N GLU A 142 -9.89 6.46 24.18
CA GLU A 142 -9.83 7.52 25.20
C GLU A 142 -8.83 8.62 24.85
N VAL A 143 -9.16 9.85 25.27
CA VAL A 143 -8.23 10.99 25.21
C VAL A 143 -6.99 10.73 26.07
N SER A 144 -5.82 11.10 25.55
CA SER A 144 -4.51 11.00 26.21
C SER A 144 -4.11 9.57 26.62
N GLN A 145 -4.69 8.54 26.01
CA GLN A 145 -4.22 7.17 26.09
C GLN A 145 -3.63 6.71 24.76
N ASP A 146 -2.68 5.78 24.83
CA ASP A 146 -2.10 5.14 23.66
C ASP A 146 -3.15 4.25 22.98
N ALA A 147 -3.46 4.57 21.72
CA ALA A 147 -4.35 3.80 20.88
C ALA A 147 -3.55 3.10 19.78
N SER A 148 -3.89 1.83 19.51
CA SER A 148 -3.34 1.04 18.42
C SER A 148 -4.46 0.63 17.47
N LEU A 149 -4.44 1.15 16.25
CA LEU A 149 -5.34 0.76 15.16
C LEU A 149 -4.66 -0.31 14.31
N ILE A 150 -5.35 -1.41 14.05
CA ILE A 150 -4.84 -2.50 13.21
C ILE A 150 -5.75 -2.64 11.99
N PHE A 151 -5.22 -2.37 10.81
CA PHE A 151 -5.93 -2.58 9.55
C PHE A 151 -5.44 -3.85 8.89
N HIS A 152 -6.37 -4.72 8.52
CA HIS A 152 -6.14 -5.83 7.63
C HIS A 152 -6.57 -5.45 6.22
N VAL A 153 -5.70 -5.65 5.26
CA VAL A 153 -5.95 -5.34 3.86
C VAL A 153 -5.81 -6.62 3.06
N ASP A 154 -6.81 -6.93 2.24
CA ASP A 154 -6.72 -8.02 1.29
C ASP A 154 -5.96 -7.59 0.02
N GLY A 155 -5.57 -8.57 -0.80
CA GLY A 155 -4.86 -8.35 -2.06
C GLY A 155 -3.37 -8.70 -1.96
N SER A 156 -2.70 -8.73 -3.12
CA SER A 156 -1.29 -9.11 -3.18
C SER A 156 -0.35 -7.93 -2.88
N PRO A 157 0.68 -8.11 -2.03
CA PRO A 157 1.73 -7.13 -1.80
C PRO A 157 2.67 -7.01 -3.01
N PRO A 158 3.45 -5.89 -3.12
CA PRO A 158 3.50 -4.78 -2.17
C PRO A 158 2.28 -3.86 -2.26
N LEU A 159 1.83 -3.37 -1.09
CA LEU A 159 0.71 -2.44 -0.97
C LEU A 159 1.24 -1.04 -0.65
N TRP A 160 0.84 -0.04 -1.45
CA TRP A 160 1.07 1.37 -1.14
C TRP A 160 -0.15 1.92 -0.38
N VAL A 161 0.03 2.20 0.90
CA VAL A 161 -0.99 2.78 1.77
C VAL A 161 -0.76 4.27 1.95
N CYS A 162 -1.77 5.07 1.72
CA CYS A 162 -1.82 6.51 1.90
C CYS A 162 -2.94 6.79 2.89
N TRP A 163 -2.60 7.19 4.11
CA TRP A 163 -3.57 7.42 5.18
C TRP A 163 -3.44 8.82 5.78
N ARG A 164 -4.55 9.38 6.27
CA ARG A 164 -4.57 10.66 6.97
C ARG A 164 -5.62 10.65 8.07
N PHE A 165 -5.30 11.33 9.16
CA PHE A 165 -6.18 11.50 10.29
C PHE A 165 -6.90 12.84 10.20
N LEU A 166 -8.22 12.84 10.36
CA LEU A 166 -9.08 14.02 10.25
C LEU A 166 -9.73 14.31 11.61
N PRO A 167 -9.23 15.33 12.34
CA PRO A 167 -9.84 15.77 13.58
C PRO A 167 -11.29 16.22 13.35
N ASN A 168 -12.23 15.72 14.15
CA ASN A 168 -13.66 16.03 13.99
C ASN A 168 -14.21 15.72 12.58
N CYS A 169 -13.56 14.81 11.85
CA CYS A 169 -13.89 14.47 10.46
C CYS A 169 -13.87 15.67 9.48
N MET A 170 -13.09 16.71 9.79
CA MET A 170 -12.92 17.87 8.92
C MET A 170 -11.63 17.72 8.09
N PRO A 171 -11.70 17.83 6.76
CA PRO A 171 -10.50 17.77 5.92
C PRO A 171 -9.65 19.02 6.11
N ASP A 172 -8.38 18.85 6.48
CA ASP A 172 -7.39 19.92 6.33
C ASP A 172 -6.92 19.95 4.88
N VAL A 173 -7.03 21.12 4.24
CA VAL A 173 -6.66 21.32 2.83
C VAL A 173 -5.14 21.42 2.66
N THR A 174 -4.39 21.54 3.77
CA THR A 174 -2.94 21.80 3.73
C THR A 174 -2.06 20.56 3.93
N GLU A 175 -2.61 19.45 4.39
CA GLU A 175 -1.84 18.23 4.65
C GLU A 175 -2.14 17.11 3.65
N GLY A 176 -1.06 16.53 3.10
CA GLY A 176 -1.13 15.31 2.30
C GLY A 176 -1.45 14.08 3.15
N CYS A 177 -1.25 12.88 2.60
CA CYS A 177 -1.33 11.65 3.38
C CYS A 177 0.06 11.14 3.76
N THR A 178 0.12 10.36 4.83
CA THR A 178 1.30 9.57 5.16
C THR A 178 1.34 8.34 4.25
N LEU A 179 2.41 8.21 3.47
CA LEU A 179 2.64 7.05 2.60
C LEU A 179 3.40 5.96 3.36
N THR A 180 2.94 4.72 3.27
CA THR A 180 3.56 3.55 3.89
C THR A 180 3.51 2.38 2.91
N MET A 181 4.62 1.66 2.79
CA MET A 181 4.71 0.44 1.99
C MET A 181 4.54 -0.78 2.88
N LEU A 182 3.63 -1.68 2.52
CA LEU A 182 3.43 -2.95 3.20
C LEU A 182 3.85 -4.10 2.30
N TYR A 183 4.64 -5.01 2.86
CA TYR A 183 4.97 -6.30 2.26
C TYR A 183 4.12 -7.43 2.84
N ASP A 184 3.36 -7.12 3.89
CA ASP A 184 2.34 -7.96 4.48
C ASP A 184 0.96 -7.29 4.32
N ASN A 185 -0.05 -7.91 4.92
CA ASN A 185 -1.44 -7.51 4.79
C ASN A 185 -1.93 -6.73 6.02
N MET A 186 -1.01 -6.18 6.82
CA MET A 186 -1.35 -5.56 8.10
C MET A 186 -0.67 -4.20 8.30
N LEU A 187 -1.49 -3.16 8.47
CA LEU A 187 -1.02 -1.85 8.91
C LEU A 187 -1.30 -1.67 10.40
N LYS A 188 -0.27 -1.31 11.17
CA LYS A 188 -0.43 -0.92 12.58
C LYS A 188 -0.13 0.57 12.74
N LEU A 189 -1.09 1.33 13.24
CA LEU A 189 -0.93 2.75 13.57
C LEU A 189 -1.05 2.96 15.07
N ASN A 190 -0.01 3.53 15.69
CA ASN A 190 -0.03 3.92 17.10
C ASN A 190 -0.21 5.43 17.20
N LEU A 191 -1.19 5.89 17.95
CA LEU A 191 -1.55 7.31 18.06
C LEU A 191 -2.18 7.63 19.40
N THR A 192 -2.17 8.91 19.76
CA THR A 192 -2.81 9.44 20.97
C THR A 192 -3.81 10.53 20.58
N PHE A 193 -5.03 10.43 21.09
CA PHE A 193 -6.08 11.38 20.77
C PHE A 193 -6.05 12.58 21.73
N ALA A 194 -6.04 13.79 21.18
CA ALA A 194 -6.01 15.03 21.96
C ALA A 194 -7.40 15.54 22.39
N SER A 195 -8.45 15.17 21.66
CA SER A 195 -9.81 15.62 21.92
C SER A 195 -10.84 14.49 21.82
N ALA A 196 -11.91 14.61 22.61
CA ALA A 196 -13.04 13.70 22.54
C ALA A 196 -13.94 14.03 21.33
N GLY A 197 -14.75 13.06 20.90
CA GLY A 197 -15.65 13.17 19.75
C GLY A 197 -15.38 12.14 18.67
N TYR A 198 -16.01 12.33 17.52
CA TYR A 198 -15.77 11.52 16.33
C TYR A 198 -14.58 12.06 15.55
N HIS A 199 -13.65 11.18 15.21
CA HIS A 199 -12.55 11.47 14.30
C HIS A 199 -12.60 10.52 13.12
N CYS A 200 -12.13 10.95 11.97
CA CYS A 200 -12.13 10.10 10.78
C CYS A 200 -10.71 9.74 10.37
N LEU A 201 -10.50 8.50 9.93
CA LEU A 201 -9.28 8.08 9.29
C LEU A 201 -9.58 7.74 7.84
N ASP A 202 -9.11 8.58 6.94
CA ASP A 202 -9.15 8.29 5.52
C ASP A 202 -7.95 7.42 5.16
N ILE A 203 -8.20 6.32 4.46
CA ILE A 203 -7.16 5.40 4.00
C ILE A 203 -7.40 5.03 2.55
N SER A 204 -6.35 5.14 1.75
CA SER A 204 -6.31 4.64 0.38
C SER A 204 -5.19 3.63 0.25
N VAL A 205 -5.51 2.45 -0.24
CA VAL A 205 -4.56 1.38 -0.50
C VAL A 205 -4.56 1.08 -1.99
N ARG A 206 -3.39 0.92 -2.59
CA ARG A 206 -3.25 0.47 -3.97
C ARG A 206 -2.20 -0.62 -4.07
N ASN A 207 -2.33 -1.47 -5.07
CA ASN A 207 -1.27 -2.32 -5.60
C ASN A 207 -1.13 -2.04 -7.10
N GLU A 208 -0.33 -2.84 -7.83
CA GLU A 208 -0.10 -2.64 -9.26
C GLU A 208 -1.38 -2.81 -10.11
N ILE A 209 -2.37 -3.57 -9.60
CA ILE A 209 -3.56 -3.94 -10.37
C ILE A 209 -4.85 -3.27 -9.91
N SER A 210 -4.93 -2.78 -8.67
CA SER A 210 -6.15 -2.23 -8.08
C SER A 210 -5.88 -1.10 -7.07
N LYS A 211 -6.92 -0.31 -6.77
CA LYS A 211 -6.91 0.73 -5.74
C LYS A 211 -8.25 0.75 -5.02
N LEU A 212 -8.22 0.77 -3.69
CA LEU A 212 -9.38 0.95 -2.84
C LEU A 212 -9.17 2.15 -1.90
N GLN A 213 -10.25 2.88 -1.60
CA GLN A 213 -10.21 3.98 -0.64
C GLN A 213 -11.46 3.91 0.23
N THR A 214 -11.30 4.19 1.52
CA THR A 214 -12.38 4.18 2.51
C THR A 214 -12.06 5.14 3.65
N SER A 215 -13.05 5.41 4.50
CA SER A 215 -12.92 6.27 5.67
C SER A 215 -13.55 5.58 6.87
N PHE A 216 -12.83 5.56 8.00
CA PHE A 216 -13.29 4.95 9.25
C PHE A 216 -13.59 6.03 10.29
N SER A 217 -14.78 5.97 10.88
CA SER A 217 -15.14 6.82 12.01
C SER A 217 -14.70 6.19 13.32
N LEU A 218 -13.91 6.92 14.11
CA LEU A 218 -13.39 6.52 15.41
C LEU A 218 -14.03 7.40 16.48
N TYR A 219 -14.69 6.79 17.46
CA TYR A 219 -15.26 7.52 18.59
C TYR A 219 -14.28 7.56 19.76
N VAL A 220 -13.97 8.76 20.23
CA VAL A 220 -13.06 9.00 21.35
C VAL A 220 -13.83 9.61 22.52
N ARG A 221 -13.86 8.91 23.65
CA ARG A 221 -14.46 9.39 24.89
C ARG A 221 -13.48 10.20 25.73
N ARG A 222 -14.04 11.07 26.57
CA ARG A 222 -13.25 11.84 27.54
C ARG A 222 -12.72 10.91 28.64
N ASN A 223 -11.43 11.03 28.95
CA ASN A 223 -10.83 10.30 30.06
C ASN A 223 -11.13 11.03 31.39
N ASN A 224 -12.25 10.66 32.02
CA ASN A 224 -12.66 11.24 33.31
C ASN A 224 -11.82 10.73 34.48
N GLY A 225 -11.22 9.53 34.36
CA GLY A 225 -10.40 8.93 35.41
C GLY A 225 -9.15 9.74 35.71
N ALA A 226 -8.39 10.11 34.67
CA ALA A 226 -7.19 10.93 34.82
C ALA A 226 -7.49 12.30 35.46
N GLN A 227 -8.61 12.94 35.11
CA GLN A 227 -9.03 14.20 35.74
C GLN A 227 -9.35 14.02 37.22
N ILE A 228 -10.05 12.95 37.60
CA ILE A 228 -10.41 12.68 39.00
C ILE A 228 -9.15 12.41 39.84
N PHE A 229 -8.19 11.62 39.34
CA PHE A 229 -6.93 11.38 40.05
C PHE A 229 -6.12 12.65 40.27
N PHE A 230 -6.09 13.54 39.27
CA PHE A 230 -5.42 14.84 39.39
C PHE A 230 -6.10 15.72 40.45
N ILE A 231 -7.44 15.80 40.44
CA ILE A 231 -8.21 16.56 41.43
C ILE A 231 -7.98 16.01 42.85
N LEU A 232 -8.02 14.68 43.02
CA LEU A 232 -7.75 14.03 44.30
C LEU A 232 -6.32 14.28 44.80
N SER A 233 -5.33 14.22 43.92
CA SER A 233 -3.93 14.50 44.27
C SER A 233 -3.73 15.97 44.68
N CYS A 234 -4.30 16.93 43.92
CA CYS A 234 -4.29 18.34 44.30
C CYS A 234 -5.00 18.59 45.64
N ALA A 235 -6.16 17.97 45.86
CA ALA A 235 -6.90 18.09 47.11
C ALA A 235 -6.07 17.55 48.31
N ALA A 236 -5.39 16.41 48.14
CA ALA A 236 -4.51 15.85 49.18
C ALA A 236 -3.34 16.77 49.51
N ILE A 237 -2.69 17.37 48.51
CA ILE A 237 -1.61 18.36 48.71
C ILE A 237 -2.13 19.58 49.45
N LEU A 238 -3.28 20.13 49.03
CA LEU A 238 -3.88 21.28 49.70
C LEU A 238 -4.20 20.97 51.16
N VAL A 239 -4.84 19.83 51.44
CA VAL A 239 -5.13 19.39 52.82
C VAL A 239 -3.84 19.28 53.64
N ALA A 240 -2.79 18.64 53.12
CA ALA A 240 -1.52 18.52 53.82
C ALA A 240 -0.88 19.90 54.11
N THR A 241 -0.92 20.83 53.16
CA THR A 241 -0.40 22.19 53.37
C THR A 241 -1.21 22.97 54.41
N PHE A 242 -2.54 22.89 54.39
CA PHE A 242 -3.38 23.53 55.39
C PHE A 242 -3.20 22.93 56.77
N SER A 243 -3.06 21.60 56.88
CA SER A 243 -2.74 20.94 58.15
C SER A 243 -1.39 21.40 58.69
N PHE A 244 -0.37 21.52 57.83
CA PHE A 244 0.96 22.00 58.24
C PHE A 244 0.92 23.46 58.71
N ILE A 245 0.21 24.34 57.99
CA ILE A 245 0.00 25.74 58.39
C ILE A 245 -0.75 25.81 59.72
N ALA A 246 -1.80 25.02 59.91
CA ALA A 246 -2.57 24.98 61.16
C ALA A 246 -1.71 24.52 62.34
N VAL A 247 -0.85 23.50 62.15
CA VAL A 247 0.09 23.06 63.19
C VAL A 247 1.05 24.19 63.55
N ILE A 248 1.61 24.92 62.59
CA ILE A 248 2.53 26.03 62.87
C ILE A 248 1.83 27.22 63.52
N ALA A 249 0.66 27.62 63.01
CA ALA A 249 -0.07 28.78 63.48
C ALA A 249 -0.76 28.55 64.83
N CYS A 250 -1.19 27.31 65.12
CA CYS A 250 -1.82 26.94 66.37
C CYS A 250 -0.87 26.26 67.36
N HIS A 251 0.41 26.07 67.03
CA HIS A 251 1.40 25.65 68.03
C HIS A 251 1.51 26.76 69.07
N PRO A 252 1.14 26.52 70.34
CA PRO A 252 1.26 27.54 71.36
C PRO A 252 2.75 27.84 71.53
N HIS A 253 3.10 29.13 71.48
CA HIS A 253 4.43 29.64 71.79
C HIS A 253 4.69 29.47 73.30
N LEU A 254 4.84 28.23 73.76
CA LEU A 254 5.11 27.90 75.16
C LEU A 254 6.62 27.91 75.45
N HIS A 255 7.30 29.01 75.11
CA HIS A 255 8.66 29.26 75.56
C HIS A 255 8.87 30.77 75.74
N SER A 256 8.59 31.26 76.95
CA SER A 256 9.37 32.30 77.64
C SER A 256 8.61 32.94 78.82
N LYS A 257 8.36 32.20 79.91
CA LYS A 257 8.26 32.85 81.23
C LYS A 257 8.70 31.92 82.36
N LEU A 258 9.61 32.46 83.19
CA LEU A 258 10.03 32.06 84.54
C LEU A 258 11.04 30.92 84.72
N LYS A 259 12.33 31.31 84.87
CA LYS A 259 13.03 31.19 86.17
C LYS A 259 14.27 32.10 86.19
N VAL A 260 14.10 33.31 86.73
CA VAL A 260 15.20 34.14 87.22
C VAL A 260 15.55 33.62 88.61
N HIS A 261 16.73 33.01 88.76
CA HIS A 261 17.31 32.72 90.06
C HIS A 261 18.04 33.99 90.52
N MET A 262 17.52 34.66 91.55
CA MET A 262 18.21 35.78 92.20
C MET A 262 18.52 35.37 93.64
N PHE A 263 19.79 35.03 93.87
CA PHE A 263 20.40 34.98 95.20
C PHE A 263 20.58 36.41 95.70
N VAL A 264 20.01 36.76 96.87
CA VAL A 264 20.55 37.82 97.74
C VAL A 264 20.33 37.46 99.22
N VAL A 265 21.47 37.47 99.92
CA VAL A 265 21.83 37.45 101.34
C VAL A 265 20.88 38.18 102.31
N HIS A 266 20.52 37.55 103.44
CA HIS A 266 20.97 37.95 104.78
C HIS A 266 20.78 36.86 105.83
#